data_AF-A0A914IMC2-F1
#
_entry.id   AF-A0A914IMC2-F1
#
_cell.length_a   1.000
_cell.length_b   1.000
_cell.length_c   1.000
_cell.angle_alpha   90.00
_cell.angle_beta   90.00
_cell.angle_gamma   90.00
#
_symmetry.space_group_name_H-M   'P 1'
#
loop_
_entity.id
_entity.type
_entity.pdbx_description
1 polymer ?
#
loop_
_entity_poly.entity_id
_entity_poly.type
_entity_poly.pdbx_seq_one_letter_code
_entity_poly.pdbx_strand_id
1 'polypeptide(L)' 'MPTHANEYADNDSDSESDPGYRPTIVLMGQKRSGKTSIRKVVFQKMSPNETLFVESTSRVIQERKLSGIFLVVSL' A
#
# COMPACT_ATOMS: atom_id res chain seq x y z
N MET A 1 0.74 -56.10 -12.00
CA MET A 1 1.39 -54.93 -11.37
C MET A 1 2.55 -54.53 -12.27
N PRO A 2 2.49 -53.33 -12.86
CA PRO A 2 2.90 -52.08 -12.18
C PRO A 2 1.86 -50.95 -12.38
N THR A 3 1.84 -49.82 -11.71
CA THR A 3 2.37 -49.33 -10.42
C THR A 3 1.51 -48.10 -10.09
N HIS A 4 1.27 -47.91 -8.79
CA HIS A 4 0.70 -46.71 -8.19
C HIS A 4 1.40 -45.41 -8.63
N ALA A 5 0.69 -44.31 -8.36
CA ALA A 5 1.14 -42.92 -8.34
C ALA A 5 0.90 -42.12 -9.63
N ASN A 6 -0.38 -41.84 -9.94
CA ASN A 6 -0.70 -40.46 -10.33
C ASN A 6 -0.56 -39.64 -9.05
N GLU A 7 0.64 -39.11 -8.85
CA GLU A 7 0.94 -38.04 -7.92
C GLU A 7 -0.01 -36.89 -8.25
N TYR A 8 -0.93 -36.62 -7.33
CA TYR A 8 -1.73 -35.40 -7.38
C TYR A 8 -0.73 -34.26 -7.26
N ALA A 9 -0.35 -33.71 -8.40
CA ALA A 9 0.42 -32.49 -8.47
C ALA A 9 -0.41 -31.40 -7.80
N ASP A 10 -0.10 -31.15 -6.53
CA ASP A 10 -0.50 -29.97 -5.79
C ASP A 10 0.11 -28.80 -6.54
N ASN A 11 -0.68 -28.23 -7.46
CA ASN A 11 -0.35 -26.97 -8.07
C ASN A 11 -0.68 -25.93 -7.02
N ASP A 12 0.25 -25.74 -6.07
CA ASP A 12 0.38 -24.53 -5.27
C ASP A 12 0.51 -23.38 -6.26
N SER A 13 -0.67 -22.92 -6.68
CA SER A 13 -0.84 -21.80 -7.57
C SER A 13 -0.53 -20.60 -6.71
N ASP A 14 0.75 -20.23 -6.68
CA ASP A 14 1.21 -18.92 -6.24
C ASP A 14 0.24 -17.91 -6.83
N SER A 15 -0.60 -17.35 -5.96
CA SER A 15 -1.68 -16.45 -6.33
C SER A 15 -1.05 -15.17 -6.85
N GLU A 16 -0.76 -15.16 -8.15
CA GLU A 16 -0.29 -13.99 -8.88
C GLU A 16 -1.42 -12.96 -8.78
N SER A 17 -1.21 -11.97 -7.91
CA SER A 17 -2.18 -10.93 -7.62
C SER A 17 -2.68 -10.32 -8.93
N ASP A 18 -3.99 -10.37 -9.16
CA ASP A 18 -4.66 -9.78 -10.33
C ASP A 18 -4.04 -8.41 -10.63
N PRO A 19 -3.47 -8.17 -11.84
CA PRO A 19 -2.87 -6.88 -12.18
C PRO A 19 -3.87 -5.70 -12.10
N GLY A 20 -5.17 -6.01 -12.04
CA GLY A 20 -6.26 -5.07 -11.77
C GLY A 20 -6.50 -4.74 -10.29
N TYR A 21 -6.16 -5.64 -9.36
CA TYR A 21 -6.43 -5.44 -7.94
C TYR A 21 -5.30 -4.67 -7.26
N ARG A 22 -5.49 -3.35 -7.14
CA ARG A 22 -4.59 -2.47 -6.40
C ARG A 22 -5.26 -1.97 -5.11
N PRO A 23 -4.81 -2.41 -3.93
CA PRO A 23 -5.40 -1.96 -2.68
C PRO A 23 -5.29 -0.44 -2.57
N THR A 24 -6.41 0.21 -2.24
CA THR A 24 -6.49 1.66 -2.08
C THR A 24 -6.63 2.00 -0.61
N ILE A 25 -5.73 2.83 -0.09
CA ILE A 25 -5.74 3.29 1.30
C ILE A 25 -6.07 4.78 1.32
N VAL A 26 -7.08 5.14 2.12
CA VAL A 26 -7.53 6.52 2.30
C VAL A 26 -7.21 6.98 3.73
N LEU A 27 -6.40 8.03 3.86
CA LEU A 27 -6.09 8.69 5.13
C LEU A 27 -6.93 9.96 5.23
N MET A 28 -7.98 9.92 6.07
CA MET A 28 -8.90 11.02 6.35
C MET A 28 -8.66 11.63 7.74
N GLY A 29 -8.99 12.91 7.94
CA GLY A 29 -8.99 13.56 9.25
C GLY A 29 -8.66 15.05 9.20
N GLN A 30 -8.63 15.73 10.35
CA GLN A 30 -8.37 17.17 10.46
C GLN A 30 -6.99 17.60 9.92
N LYS A 31 -6.88 18.82 9.40
CA LYS A 31 -5.57 19.40 9.01
C LYS A 31 -4.52 19.23 10.13
N ARG A 32 -3.30 18.85 9.72
CA ARG A 32 -2.13 18.61 10.60
C ARG A 32 -2.19 17.39 11.52
N SER A 33 -3.16 16.47 11.35
CA SER A 33 -3.23 15.21 12.13
C SER A 33 -2.17 14.14 11.79
N GLY A 34 -1.11 14.48 11.04
CA GLY A 34 -0.04 13.52 10.70
C GLY A 34 -0.33 12.54 9.54
N LYS A 35 -1.37 12.75 8.75
CA LYS A 35 -1.66 11.87 7.58
C LYS A 35 -0.49 11.76 6.61
N THR A 36 0.12 12.91 6.29
CA THR A 36 1.24 12.96 5.35
C THR A 36 2.51 12.35 5.94
N SER A 37 2.78 12.53 7.24
CA SER A 37 3.95 11.95 7.88
C SER A 37 3.87 10.42 7.92
N ILE A 38 2.71 9.85 8.29
CA ILE A 38 2.48 8.39 8.24
C ILE A 38 2.79 7.84 6.83
N ARG A 39 2.24 8.49 5.80
CA ARG A 39 2.46 8.06 4.41
C ARG A 39 3.93 8.10 4.01
N LYS A 40 4.64 9.19 4.30
CA LYS A 40 6.03 9.38 3.90
C LYS A 40 6.98 8.41 4.62
N VAL A 41 6.76 8.16 5.91
CA VAL A 41 7.58 7.18 6.66
C VAL A 41 7.36 5.77 6.12
N VAL A 42 6.11 5.33 6.00
CA VAL A 42 5.80 3.92 5.70
C VAL A 42 6.13 3.57 4.24
N PHE A 43 5.74 4.43 3.30
CA PHE A 43 5.76 4.13 1.85
C PHE A 43 6.86 4.85 1.08
N GLN A 44 7.45 5.91 1.63
CA GLN A 44 8.59 6.62 1.02
C GLN A 44 9.88 6.44 1.80
N LYS A 45 9.85 5.69 2.92
CA LYS A 45 10.99 5.43 3.80
C LYS A 45 11.68 6.71 4.28
N MET A 46 10.92 7.80 4.38
CA MET A 46 11.37 9.06 4.98
C MET A 46 11.64 8.85 6.47
N SER A 47 12.67 9.49 7.02
CA SER A 47 12.91 9.37 8.46
C SER A 47 11.80 10.08 9.24
N PRO A 48 11.40 9.58 10.43
CA PRO A 48 10.39 10.25 11.26
C PRO A 48 10.76 11.70 11.58
N ASN A 49 12.04 11.97 11.81
CA ASN A 49 12.55 13.29 12.13
C ASN A 49 12.43 14.27 10.96
N GLU A 50 12.65 13.80 9.74
CA GLU A 50 12.47 14.60 8.52
C GLU A 50 10.99 14.95 8.30
N THR A 51 10.05 14.16 8.83
CA THR A 51 8.62 14.46 8.71
C THR A 51 8.13 15.66 9.54
N LEU A 52 8.92 16.12 10.52
CA LEU A 52 8.60 17.31 11.32
C LEU A 52 8.44 18.57 10.47
N PHE A 53 9.14 18.64 9.33
CA PHE A 53 9.19 19.81 8.45
C PHE A 53 8.28 19.67 7.23
N VAL A 54 7.40 18.67 7.20
CA VAL A 54 6.54 18.43 6.04
C VAL A 54 5.45 19.50 5.97
N GLU A 55 5.39 20.18 4.82
CA GLU A 55 4.36 21.17 4.54
C GLU A 55 2.93 20.59 4.65
N SER A 56 2.02 21.44 5.13
CA SER A 56 0.62 21.05 5.30
C SER A 56 -0.06 20.81 3.96
N THR A 57 -0.80 19.70 3.87
CA THR A 57 -1.56 19.36 2.68
C THR A 57 -2.87 20.15 2.61
N SER A 58 -2.92 21.14 1.72
CA SER A 58 -4.10 21.98 1.50
C SER A 58 -5.15 21.38 0.56
N ARG A 59 -4.80 20.31 -0.17
CA ARG A 59 -5.64 19.64 -1.17
C ARG A 59 -5.56 18.13 -1.03
N VAL A 60 -6.52 17.43 -1.64
CA VAL A 60 -6.46 15.97 -1.75
C VAL A 60 -5.23 15.57 -2.56
N ILE A 61 -4.36 14.75 -1.97
CA ILE A 61 -3.21 14.18 -2.67
C ILE A 61 -3.51 12.72 -2.97
N GLN A 62 -3.56 12.40 -4.26
CA GLN A 62 -3.56 11.03 -4.75
C GLN A 62 -2.17 10.69 -5.27
N GLU A 63 -1.56 9.62 -4.76
CA GLU A 63 -0.26 9.14 -5.25
C GLU A 63 -0.32 7.64 -5.50
N ARG A 64 0.22 7.21 -6.65
CA ARG A 64 0.44 5.81 -6.97
C ARG A 64 1.90 5.48 -6.71
N LYS A 65 2.16 4.80 -5.60
CA LYS A 65 3.48 4.23 -5.28
C LYS A 65 3.29 2.86 -4.64
N LEU A 66 4.11 1.90 -5.06
CA LEU A 66 3.92 0.46 -4.81
C LEU A 66 2.62 -0.05 -5.47
N SER A 67 2.30 -1.34 -5.35
CA SER A 67 1.13 -1.99 -5.98
C SER A 67 -0.24 -1.44 -5.53
N GLY A 68 -0.30 -0.32 -4.81
CA GLY A 68 -1.52 0.31 -4.28
C GLY A 68 -1.66 1.80 -4.61
N ILE A 69 -2.78 2.38 -4.16
CA ILE A 69 -3.16 3.78 -4.35
C ILE A 69 -3.33 4.43 -2.97
N PHE A 70 -2.77 5.62 -2.75
CA PHE A 70 -2.93 6.37 -1.50
C PHE A 70 -3.63 7.70 -1.72
N LEU A 71 -4.67 7.95 -0.92
CA LEU A 71 -5.43 9.18 -0.92
C LEU A 71 -5.32 9.86 0.46
N VAL A 72 -4.82 11.10 0.50
CA VAL A 72 -4.83 11.93 1.72
C VAL A 72 -5.94 12.97 1.60
N VAL A 73 -6.90 12.94 2.52
CA VAL A 73 -8.02 13.88 2.58
C VAL A 73 -7.95 14.63 3.91
N SER A 74 -7.82 15.95 3.84
CA SER A 74 -7.84 16.85 5.00
C SER A 74 -9.21 17.52 5.10
N LEU A 75 -9.94 17.29 6.20
CA LEU A 75 -11.12 18.05 6.60
C LEU A 75 -10.69 19.38 7.25
#